data_AF-A0A6A4I649-F1
#
_entry.id   AF-A0A6A4I649-F1
#
_cell.length_a   1.000
_cell.length_b   1.000
_cell.length_c   1.000
_cell.angle_alpha   90.00
_cell.angle_beta   90.00
_cell.angle_gamma   90.00
#
_symmetry.space_group_name_H-M   'P 1'
#
loop_
_entity.id
_entity.type
_entity.pdbx_description
1 polymer ?
#
loop_
_entity_poly.entity_id
_entity_poly.type
_entity_poly.pdbx_seq_one_letter_code
_entity_poly.pdbx_strand_id
1 'polypeptide(L)'
;MFCTNVIPFGPSSPTWVQVKDKEWEMTLPVSSIRVPDPPTFHLVLQYCYLRSQDMFFSVFIPDLYLFWTRPRSSLPTVYTNFMANCTSEDAIRALAVYLGTMFEPWKLFKYAQIVHRVWLNVCALGVFDEILWKVIEGCYQVLQRASWRPESTRPPLAAVNM
;
A
#
# COMPACT_ATOMS: atom_id res chain seq x y z
N MET A 1 14.66 5.70 -10.04
CA MET A 1 13.91 5.61 -11.31
C MET A 1 12.74 6.58 -11.23
N PHE A 2 12.61 7.49 -12.19
CA PHE A 2 11.48 8.41 -12.28
C PHE A 2 10.33 7.71 -13.00
N CYS A 3 9.32 7.27 -12.26
CA CYS A 3 8.10 6.70 -12.81
C CYS A 3 7.00 7.76 -12.70
N THR A 4 6.98 8.75 -13.59
CA THR A 4 5.85 9.69 -13.64
C THR A 4 5.26 9.60 -15.04
N ASN A 5 4.13 8.90 -15.16
CA ASN A 5 3.45 8.64 -16.44
C ASN A 5 2.36 9.68 -16.72
N VAL A 6 2.53 10.90 -16.19
CA VAL A 6 1.54 11.96 -16.33
C VAL A 6 1.76 12.64 -17.69
N ILE A 7 0.69 12.76 -18.47
CA ILE A 7 0.72 13.45 -19.76
C ILE A 7 1.11 14.91 -19.49
N PRO A 8 2.18 15.44 -20.09
CA PRO A 8 2.53 16.84 -19.93
C PRO A 8 1.38 17.70 -20.45
N PHE A 9 0.99 18.71 -19.67
CA PHE A 9 0.06 19.72 -20.16
C PHE A 9 0.70 20.39 -21.38
N GLY A 10 -0.09 20.61 -22.43
CA GLY A 10 0.36 21.38 -23.59
C GLY A 10 0.81 22.78 -23.18
N PRO A 11 1.61 23.47 -24.01
CA PRO A 11 2.08 24.82 -23.69
C PRO A 11 0.86 25.72 -23.42
N SER A 12 0.75 26.22 -22.20
CA SER A 12 -0.22 27.25 -21.88
C SER A 12 0.18 28.50 -22.63
N SER A 13 -0.72 29.04 -23.45
CA SER A 13 -0.56 30.38 -24.01
C SER A 13 -1.25 31.32 -23.02
N PRO A 14 -0.53 31.98 -22.10
CA PRO A 14 -1.17 32.87 -21.13
C PRO A 14 -1.68 34.11 -21.89
N THR A 15 -2.93 34.07 -22.30
CA THR A 15 -3.65 35.26 -22.73
C THR A 15 -4.10 35.98 -21.46
N TRP A 16 -3.31 36.94 -21.00
CA TRP A 16 -3.68 37.80 -19.88
C TRP A 16 -4.83 38.73 -20.32
N VAL A 17 -6.07 38.34 -20.04
CA VAL A 17 -7.24 39.18 -20.26
C VAL A 17 -7.47 40.03 -19.00
N GLN A 18 -7.35 41.35 -19.13
CA GLN A 18 -7.75 42.30 -18.10
C GLN A 18 -9.28 42.31 -18.02
N VAL A 19 -9.85 41.61 -17.04
CA VAL A 19 -11.31 41.56 -16.82
C VAL A 19 -11.72 42.79 -16.00
N LYS A 20 -12.32 43.79 -16.65
CA LYS A 20 -13.08 44.85 -15.96
C LYS A 20 -14.49 44.33 -15.64
N ASP A 21 -14.83 44.33 -14.36
CA ASP A 21 -16.20 44.26 -13.82
C ASP A 21 -17.09 43.07 -14.23
N LYS A 22 -16.52 41.87 -14.46
CA LYS A 22 -17.30 40.64 -14.70
C LYS A 22 -16.95 39.55 -13.70
N GLU A 23 -17.98 38.80 -13.28
CA GLU A 23 -17.85 37.53 -12.56
C GLU A 23 -16.71 36.71 -13.17
N TRP A 24 -15.77 36.28 -12.34
CA TRP A 24 -14.55 35.61 -12.78
C TRP A 24 -14.88 34.19 -13.23
N GLU A 25 -15.02 34.00 -14.54
CA GLU A 25 -15.19 32.67 -15.14
C GLU A 25 -13.80 32.11 -15.47
N MET A 26 -13.34 31.14 -14.67
CA MET A 26 -12.03 30.49 -14.84
C MET A 26 -12.20 29.13 -15.52
N THR A 27 -11.64 28.95 -16.71
CA THR A 27 -11.59 27.63 -17.37
C THR A 27 -10.30 26.91 -16.98
N LEU A 28 -10.42 25.90 -16.12
CA LEU A 28 -9.30 25.05 -15.72
C LEU A 28 -9.12 23.90 -16.73
N PRO A 29 -7.90 23.67 -17.25
CA PRO A 29 -7.64 22.48 -18.06
C PRO A 29 -7.69 21.23 -17.17
N VAL A 30 -8.75 20.44 -17.32
CA VAL A 30 -8.90 19.15 -16.63
C VAL A 30 -8.28 18.07 -17.49
N SER A 31 -7.27 17.37 -16.95
CA SER A 31 -6.70 16.18 -17.57
C SER A 31 -7.03 14.95 -16.73
N SER A 32 -7.57 13.91 -17.38
CA SER A 32 -7.85 12.64 -16.71
C SER A 32 -6.56 11.85 -16.53
N ILE A 33 -6.24 11.48 -15.28
CA ILE A 33 -5.15 10.54 -15.01
C ILE A 33 -5.68 9.11 -15.15
N ARG A 34 -4.98 8.28 -15.92
CA ARG A 34 -5.30 6.85 -15.99
C ARG A 34 -4.67 6.14 -14.79
N VAL A 35 -5.53 5.61 -13.93
CA VAL A 35 -5.11 4.80 -12.79
C VAL A 35 -5.09 3.33 -13.20
N PRO A 36 -3.97 2.61 -12.99
CA PRO A 36 -3.82 1.22 -13.44
C PRO A 36 -4.75 0.26 -12.68
N ASP A 37 -5.01 0.51 -11.39
CA ASP A 37 -5.97 -0.26 -10.60
C ASP A 37 -6.90 0.65 -9.78
N PRO A 38 -8.11 0.97 -10.28
CA PRO A 38 -9.06 1.83 -9.58
C PRO A 38 -9.43 1.35 -8.16
N PRO A 39 -9.61 0.03 -7.90
CA PRO A 39 -9.97 -0.45 -6.57
C PRO A 39 -8.94 -0.10 -5.49
N THR A 40 -7.64 -0.16 -5.79
CA THR A 40 -6.60 0.13 -4.78
C THR A 40 -6.15 1.59 -4.75
N PHE A 41 -6.71 2.43 -5.62
CA PHE A 41 -6.33 3.84 -5.74
C PHE A 41 -6.61 4.65 -4.47
N HIS A 42 -7.78 4.44 -3.87
CA HIS A 42 -8.21 5.17 -2.68
C HIS A 42 -7.23 5.02 -1.52
N LEU A 43 -6.50 3.90 -1.46
CA LEU A 43 -5.52 3.57 -0.43
C LEU A 43 -4.27 4.45 -0.56
N VAL A 44 -3.78 4.59 -1.80
CA VAL A 44 -2.64 5.46 -2.11
C VAL A 44 -3.02 6.92 -1.86
N LEU A 45 -4.24 7.32 -2.27
CA LEU A 45 -4.73 8.67 -2.04
C LEU A 45 -4.84 8.97 -0.54
N GLN A 46 -5.41 8.06 0.25
CA GLN A 46 -5.53 8.20 1.69
C GLN A 46 -4.16 8.29 2.38
N TYR A 47 -3.18 7.51 1.95
CA TYR A 47 -1.79 7.65 2.42
C TYR A 47 -1.23 9.04 2.08
N CYS A 48 -1.44 9.54 0.85
CA CYS A 48 -0.95 10.86 0.45
C CYS A 48 -1.53 11.99 1.30
N TYR A 49 -2.81 11.87 1.69
CA TYR A 49 -3.47 12.86 2.56
C TYR A 49 -3.06 12.74 4.03
N LEU A 50 -3.06 11.53 4.59
CA LEU A 50 -2.85 11.32 6.03
C LEU A 50 -1.38 11.16 6.41
N ARG A 51 -0.50 10.84 5.45
CA ARG A 51 0.92 10.49 5.66
C ARG A 51 1.12 9.41 6.73
N SER A 52 0.13 8.55 6.94
CA SER A 52 0.15 7.51 7.97
C SER A 52 0.49 6.16 7.35
N GLN A 53 1.62 5.59 7.76
CA GLN A 53 2.04 4.24 7.38
C GLN A 53 1.11 3.17 7.96
N ASP A 54 0.46 3.46 9.09
CA ASP A 54 -0.39 2.51 9.81
C ASP A 54 -1.60 2.06 8.98
N MET A 55 -2.20 3.02 8.27
CA MET A 55 -3.33 2.77 7.37
C MET A 55 -2.93 1.95 6.15
N PHE A 56 -1.66 1.98 5.79
CA PHE A 56 -1.15 1.26 4.64
C PHE A 56 -0.88 -0.21 4.99
N PHE A 57 -0.47 -0.49 6.24
CA PHE A 57 -0.27 -1.87 6.71
C PHE A 57 -1.57 -2.68 6.85
N SER A 58 -2.68 -2.05 7.27
CA SER A 58 -3.98 -2.72 7.41
C SER A 58 -4.56 -3.19 6.07
N VAL A 59 -4.09 -2.61 4.99
CA VAL A 59 -4.55 -2.84 3.63
C VAL A 59 -3.89 -4.05 2.98
N PHE A 60 -2.63 -4.32 3.35
CA PHE A 60 -1.87 -5.44 2.78
C PHE A 60 -2.35 -6.80 3.26
N ILE A 61 -3.00 -6.84 4.41
CA ILE A 61 -3.63 -8.05 4.92
C ILE A 61 -5.08 -7.69 5.28
N PRO A 62 -5.99 -7.67 4.30
CA PRO A 62 -7.39 -7.31 4.49
C PRO A 62 -8.11 -8.09 5.61
N ASP A 63 -7.67 -9.30 5.94
CA ASP A 63 -8.22 -10.06 7.07
C ASP A 63 -7.86 -9.48 8.45
N LEU A 64 -6.84 -8.60 8.52
CA LEU A 64 -6.58 -7.75 9.68
C LEU A 64 -7.51 -6.53 9.73
N TYR A 65 -8.41 -6.31 8.78
CA TYR A 65 -9.41 -5.25 8.89
C TYR A 65 -10.34 -5.46 10.10
N LEU A 66 -10.57 -6.71 10.51
CA LEU A 66 -11.23 -7.04 11.79
C LEU A 66 -10.41 -6.64 13.02
N PHE A 67 -9.11 -6.36 12.86
CA PHE A 67 -8.23 -5.83 13.91
C PHE A 67 -8.11 -4.30 13.89
N TRP A 68 -8.67 -3.59 12.90
CA TRP A 68 -8.64 -2.12 12.86
C TRP A 68 -9.60 -1.48 13.87
N THR A 69 -10.71 -2.17 14.21
CA THR A 69 -11.59 -1.78 15.33
C THR A 69 -10.99 -2.11 16.70
N ARG A 70 -9.86 -2.80 16.72
CA ARG A 70 -9.19 -3.28 17.93
C ARG A 70 -8.05 -2.32 18.29
N PRO A 71 -7.91 -1.92 19.56
CA PRO A 71 -6.83 -1.04 19.97
C PRO A 71 -5.48 -1.71 19.68
N ARG A 72 -4.46 -0.92 19.31
CA ARG A 72 -3.09 -1.37 18.99
C ARG A 72 -2.50 -2.35 20.02
N SER A 73 -2.92 -2.25 21.28
CA SER A 73 -2.55 -3.16 22.38
C SER A 73 -3.01 -4.61 22.18
N SER A 74 -3.94 -4.87 21.26
CA SER A 74 -4.47 -6.21 20.96
C SER A 74 -3.95 -6.79 19.65
N LEU A 75 -3.08 -6.06 18.94
CA LEU A 75 -2.33 -6.61 17.81
C LEU A 75 -1.20 -7.51 18.33
N PRO A 76 -0.93 -8.65 17.68
CA PRO A 76 0.23 -9.45 18.04
C PRO A 76 1.52 -8.62 17.93
N THR A 77 2.43 -8.78 18.90
CA THR A 77 3.69 -8.03 19.00
C THR A 77 4.53 -8.10 17.72
N VAL A 78 4.39 -9.17 16.95
CA VAL A 78 5.05 -9.36 15.66
C VAL A 78 4.64 -8.26 14.65
N TYR A 79 3.36 -7.85 14.64
CA TYR A 79 2.87 -6.78 13.78
C TYR A 79 3.37 -5.42 14.23
N THR A 80 3.33 -5.12 15.53
CA THR A 80 3.80 -3.83 16.06
C THR A 80 5.29 -3.65 15.82
N ASN A 81 6.08 -4.73 15.93
CA ASN A 81 7.51 -4.70 15.66
C ASN A 81 7.81 -4.45 14.17
N PHE A 82 7.03 -5.06 13.27
CA PHE A 82 7.16 -4.82 11.83
C PHE A 82 6.71 -3.41 11.43
N MET A 83 5.62 -2.90 11.98
CA MET A 83 5.16 -1.53 11.74
C MET A 83 6.17 -0.49 12.25
N ALA A 84 6.83 -0.77 13.38
CA ALA A 84 7.88 0.11 13.91
C ALA A 84 9.18 0.05 13.10
N ASN A 85 9.53 -1.11 12.53
CA ASN A 85 10.75 -1.28 11.75
C ASN A 85 10.55 -2.29 10.60
N CYS A 86 9.98 -1.81 9.50
CA CYS A 86 9.65 -2.63 8.32
C CYS A 86 10.87 -3.06 7.50
N THR A 87 12.07 -2.54 7.83
CA THR A 87 13.35 -2.88 7.19
C THR A 87 14.16 -3.91 7.98
N SER A 88 13.77 -4.21 9.22
CA SER A 88 14.50 -5.16 10.06
C SER A 88 14.28 -6.59 9.58
N GLU A 89 15.38 -7.29 9.30
CA GLU A 89 15.38 -8.69 8.89
C GLU A 89 14.65 -9.61 9.88
N ASP A 90 14.80 -9.34 11.18
CA ASP A 90 14.16 -10.15 12.22
C ASP A 90 12.65 -9.89 12.29
N ALA A 91 12.22 -8.65 12.08
CA ALA A 91 10.81 -8.29 12.03
C ALA A 91 10.13 -8.91 10.78
N ILE A 92 10.80 -8.85 9.63
CA ILE A 92 10.35 -9.47 8.38
C ILE A 92 10.25 -10.99 8.55
N ARG A 93 11.27 -11.63 9.14
CA ARG A 93 11.28 -13.08 9.37
C ARG A 93 10.18 -13.51 10.33
N ALA A 94 10.01 -12.81 11.45
CA ALA A 94 8.98 -13.13 12.44
C ALA A 94 7.57 -13.02 11.84
N LEU A 95 7.30 -11.96 11.08
CA LEU A 95 6.00 -11.78 10.43
C LEU A 95 5.77 -12.81 9.32
N ALA A 96 6.80 -13.12 8.52
CA ALA A 96 6.70 -14.15 7.49
C ALA A 96 6.38 -15.54 8.08
N VAL A 97 7.02 -15.89 9.21
CA VAL A 97 6.73 -17.13 9.93
C VAL A 97 5.29 -17.16 10.40
N TYR A 98 4.81 -16.06 11.00
CA TYR A 98 3.42 -15.94 11.48
C TYR A 98 2.40 -16.07 10.34
N LEU A 99 2.60 -15.35 9.24
CA LEU A 99 1.69 -15.41 8.09
C LEU A 99 1.70 -16.78 7.41
N GLY A 100 2.87 -17.41 7.29
CA GLY A 100 3.00 -18.75 6.73
C GLY A 100 2.38 -19.86 7.60
N THR A 101 2.17 -19.61 8.90
CA THR A 101 1.40 -20.53 9.77
C THR A 101 -0.09 -20.25 9.77
N MET A 102 -0.49 -18.99 9.60
CA MET A 102 -1.90 -18.57 9.72
C MET A 102 -2.68 -18.72 8.42
N PHE A 103 -2.04 -18.53 7.27
CA PHE A 103 -2.71 -18.43 5.98
C PHE A 103 -2.24 -19.48 4.98
N GLU A 104 -3.19 -19.97 4.17
CA GLU A 104 -2.91 -20.85 3.05
C GLU A 104 -2.18 -20.11 1.90
N PRO A 105 -1.40 -20.81 1.05
CA PRO A 105 -0.54 -20.18 0.05
C PRO A 105 -1.28 -19.32 -0.97
N TRP A 106 -2.47 -19.75 -1.40
CA TRP A 106 -3.29 -18.99 -2.34
C TRP A 106 -3.75 -17.66 -1.74
N LYS A 107 -3.90 -17.58 -0.42
CA LYS A 107 -4.31 -16.36 0.28
C LYS A 107 -3.14 -15.39 0.41
N LEU A 108 -1.94 -15.90 0.67
CA LEU A 108 -0.70 -15.12 0.58
C LEU A 108 -0.48 -14.56 -0.83
N PHE A 109 -0.80 -15.35 -1.86
CA PHE A 109 -0.74 -14.88 -3.25
C PHE A 109 -1.74 -13.74 -3.53
N LYS A 110 -2.98 -13.83 -3.02
CA LYS A 110 -3.95 -12.73 -3.12
C LYS A 110 -3.43 -11.44 -2.45
N TYR A 111 -2.78 -11.56 -1.30
CA TYR A 111 -2.16 -10.40 -0.64
C TYR A 111 -1.00 -9.82 -1.48
N ALA A 112 -0.17 -10.66 -2.09
CA ALA A 112 0.89 -10.21 -2.99
C ALA A 112 0.34 -9.46 -4.21
N GLN A 113 -0.81 -9.89 -4.74
CA GLN A 113 -1.50 -9.17 -5.82
C GLN A 113 -1.99 -7.78 -5.38
N ILE A 114 -2.48 -7.64 -4.16
CA ILE A 114 -2.91 -6.32 -3.62
C ILE A 114 -1.70 -5.40 -3.49
N VAL A 115 -0.59 -5.88 -2.91
CA VAL A 115 0.66 -5.11 -2.81
C VAL A 115 1.12 -4.64 -4.20
N HIS A 116 1.04 -5.52 -5.20
CA HIS A 116 1.40 -5.20 -6.56
C HIS A 116 0.53 -4.12 -7.20
N ARG A 117 -0.80 -4.19 -7.02
CA ARG A 117 -1.74 -3.17 -7.53
C ARG A 117 -1.47 -1.80 -6.89
N VAL A 118 -1.18 -1.78 -5.60
CA VAL A 118 -0.78 -0.57 -4.88
C VAL A 118 0.53 0.00 -5.45
N TRP A 119 1.54 -0.84 -5.65
CA TRP A 119 2.80 -0.45 -6.28
C TRP A 119 2.60 0.16 -7.68
N LEU A 120 1.74 -0.43 -8.51
CA LEU A 120 1.38 0.10 -9.84
C LEU A 120 0.74 1.49 -9.73
N ASN A 121 -0.16 1.70 -8.78
CA ASN A 121 -0.80 3.00 -8.57
C ASN A 121 0.18 4.06 -8.07
N VAL A 122 1.07 3.70 -7.15
CA VAL A 122 2.16 4.57 -6.67
C VAL A 122 3.08 4.98 -7.82
N CYS A 123 3.42 4.03 -8.70
CA CYS A 123 4.19 4.31 -9.92
C CYS A 123 3.43 5.19 -10.92
N ALA A 124 2.12 4.98 -11.11
CA ALA A 124 1.35 5.79 -12.06
C ALA A 124 1.21 7.25 -11.60
N LEU A 125 1.09 7.46 -10.29
CA LEU A 125 1.00 8.79 -9.68
C LEU A 125 2.35 9.50 -9.53
N GLY A 126 3.47 8.78 -9.68
CA GLY A 126 4.80 9.35 -9.44
C GLY A 126 5.00 9.79 -7.98
N VAL A 127 4.52 8.99 -7.02
CA VAL A 127 4.72 9.29 -5.59
C VAL A 127 6.15 8.96 -5.19
N PHE A 128 6.92 9.99 -4.82
CA PHE A 128 8.30 9.86 -4.34
C PHE A 128 8.36 9.99 -2.82
N ASP A 129 7.98 8.92 -2.12
CA ASP A 129 8.00 8.86 -0.66
C ASP A 129 8.83 7.65 -0.19
N GLU A 130 10.05 7.89 0.30
CA GLU A 130 11.01 6.84 0.64
C GLU A 130 10.45 5.84 1.66
N ILE A 131 9.66 6.35 2.59
CA ILE A 131 8.99 5.57 3.63
C ILE A 131 8.00 4.59 2.97
N LEU A 132 7.10 5.09 2.11
CA LEU A 132 6.12 4.27 1.40
C LEU A 132 6.81 3.16 0.60
N TRP A 133 7.89 3.50 -0.09
CA TRP A 133 8.69 2.55 -0.86
C TRP A 133 9.30 1.45 0.03
N LYS A 134 9.87 1.80 1.18
CA LYS A 134 10.38 0.83 2.16
C LYS A 134 9.29 -0.09 2.69
N VAL A 135 8.10 0.45 2.93
CA VAL A 135 6.97 -0.35 3.41
C VAL A 135 6.49 -1.35 2.36
N ILE A 136 6.30 -0.91 1.10
CA ILE A 136 5.92 -1.81 -0.01
C ILE A 136 6.94 -2.94 -0.16
N GLU A 137 8.23 -2.60 -0.13
CA GLU A 137 9.32 -3.57 -0.23
C GLU A 137 9.31 -4.56 0.95
N GLY A 138 9.19 -4.07 2.18
CA GLY A 138 9.09 -4.91 3.37
C GLY A 138 7.91 -5.89 3.29
N CYS A 139 6.76 -5.44 2.81
CA CYS A 139 5.59 -6.30 2.61
C CYS A 139 5.85 -7.39 1.55
N TYR A 140 6.52 -7.07 0.45
CA TYR A 140 6.92 -8.07 -0.53
C TYR A 140 7.85 -9.12 0.06
N GLN A 141 8.87 -8.70 0.81
CA GLN A 141 9.81 -9.64 1.42
C GLN A 141 9.13 -10.58 2.42
N VAL A 142 8.21 -10.05 3.22
CA VAL A 142 7.38 -10.85 4.14
C VAL A 142 6.58 -11.90 3.37
N LEU A 143 5.87 -11.52 2.31
CA LEU A 143 5.04 -12.42 1.52
C LEU A 143 5.85 -13.45 0.73
N GLN A 144 7.01 -13.07 0.19
CA GLN A 144 7.92 -14.00 -0.49
C GLN A 144 8.45 -15.05 0.49
N ARG A 145 8.89 -14.63 1.69
CA ARG A 145 9.41 -15.57 2.70
C ARG A 145 8.30 -16.44 3.28
N ALA A 146 7.10 -15.91 3.46
CA ALA A 146 5.94 -16.69 3.91
C ALA A 146 5.53 -17.75 2.87
N SER A 147 5.53 -17.40 1.58
CA SER A 147 5.12 -18.30 0.50
C SER A 147 6.13 -19.39 0.16
N TRP A 148 7.44 -19.13 0.35
CA TRP A 148 8.49 -20.13 0.15
C TRP A 148 8.48 -21.26 1.19
N ARG A 149 7.73 -21.11 2.30
CA ARG A 149 7.73 -22.12 3.37
C ARG A 149 7.05 -23.42 2.91
N PRO A 150 7.78 -24.56 2.89
CA PRO A 150 7.22 -25.83 2.43
C PRO A 150 6.12 -26.31 3.36
N GLU A 151 5.04 -26.83 2.76
CA GLU A 151 3.83 -27.35 3.42
C GLU A 151 4.16 -28.34 4.55
N SER A 152 5.25 -29.11 4.40
CA SER A 152 5.73 -30.11 5.36
C SER A 152 6.16 -29.57 6.72
N THR A 153 6.35 -28.25 6.86
CA THR A 153 6.75 -27.60 8.12
C THR A 153 5.65 -26.73 8.75
N ARG A 154 4.41 -26.83 8.23
CA ARG A 154 3.27 -26.09 8.78
C ARG A 154 2.59 -26.91 9.88
N PRO A 155 2.30 -26.32 11.04
CA PRO A 155 1.48 -26.99 12.03
C PRO A 155 0.07 -27.23 11.44
N PRO A 156 -0.58 -28.36 11.75
CA PRO A 156 -1.94 -28.62 11.29
C PRO A 156 -2.88 -27.50 11.79
N LEU A 157 -3.78 -27.05 10.92
CA LEU A 157 -4.72 -25.93 11.14
C LEU A 157 -5.55 -26.05 12.44
N ALA A 158 -5.65 -27.25 13.03
CA ALA A 158 -6.31 -27.50 14.29
C ALA A 158 -5.55 -26.99 15.54
N ALA A 159 -4.25 -26.68 15.43
CA ALA A 159 -3.42 -26.35 16.59
C ALA A 159 -3.31 -24.84 16.90
N VAL A 160 -3.89 -23.95 16.07
CA VAL A 160 -3.71 -22.49 16.18
C VAL A 160 -4.93 -21.79 16.84
N ASN A 161 -6.00 -22.54 17.14
CA ASN A 161 -7.24 -22.02 17.75
C ASN A 161 -7.49 -22.53 19.20
N MET A 162 -6.45 -22.93 19.95
CA MET A 162 -6.53 -23.18 21.39
C MET A 162 -5.72 -22.16 22.16
#